data_AF-A0A847G4J7-F1
#
_entry.id   AF-A0A847G4J7-F1
#
_cell.length_a   1.000
_cell.length_b   1.000
_cell.length_c   1.000
_cell.angle_alpha   90.00
_cell.angle_beta   90.00
_cell.angle_gamma   90.00
#
_symmetry.space_group_name_H-M   'P 1'
#
loop_
_entity.id
_entity.type
_entity.pdbx_description
1 polymer ?
#
loop_
_entity_poly.entity_id
_entity_poly.type
_entity_poly.pdbx_seq_one_letter_code
_entity_poly.pdbx_strand_id
1 'polypeptide(L)'
;MNRKFVVGLFFILLGVGTLFSNLGYFSLNHIIWPAFFAAGGLIFMYFFAVSRSNWWAAIPGCVLLSIGAIIALPYVAANLEDVLAGPIVLAGISLGFWLVYLRVPSNWWAIIPAGVMLTVASITLIRSDNGLATAGVFFIGLGLTFALVALLPGAALRMAWPWIPAGILLLMGFLFISSASNLAAYVLPVGMILGGLVLMVRALGRR
;
A
#
# COMPACT_ATOMS: atom_id res chain seq x y z
N MET A 1 -34.63 -6.67 -28.85
CA MET A 1 -34.97 -5.85 -27.66
C MET A 1 -33.98 -4.70 -27.56
N ASN A 2 -34.43 -3.45 -27.40
CA ASN A 2 -33.54 -2.28 -27.41
C ASN A 2 -32.60 -2.33 -26.18
N ARG A 3 -31.27 -2.29 -26.40
CA ARG A 3 -30.26 -2.35 -25.31
C ARG A 3 -30.52 -1.31 -24.22
N LYS A 4 -31.01 -0.13 -24.58
CA LYS A 4 -31.38 0.94 -23.62
C LYS A 4 -32.57 0.55 -22.74
N PHE A 5 -33.55 -0.15 -23.30
CA PHE A 5 -34.73 -0.63 -22.57
C PHE A 5 -34.36 -1.70 -21.54
N VAL A 6 -33.51 -2.67 -21.92
CA VAL A 6 -33.04 -3.73 -21.00
C VAL A 6 -32.25 -3.14 -19.84
N VAL A 7 -31.34 -2.21 -20.14
CA VAL A 7 -30.55 -1.51 -19.12
C VAL A 7 -31.46 -0.68 -18.22
N GLY A 8 -32.42 0.06 -18.78
CA GLY A 8 -33.38 0.86 -18.01
C GLY A 8 -34.24 -0.01 -17.07
N LEU A 9 -34.79 -1.12 -17.57
CA LEU A 9 -35.56 -2.06 -16.76
C LEU A 9 -34.73 -2.68 -15.64
N PHE A 10 -33.47 -3.03 -15.92
CA PHE A 10 -32.54 -3.53 -14.91
C PHE A 10 -32.33 -2.51 -13.79
N PHE A 11 -32.04 -1.23 -14.11
CA PHE A 11 -31.88 -0.18 -13.11
C PHE A 11 -33.13 0.06 -12.27
N ILE A 12 -34.33 0.00 -12.89
CA ILE A 12 -35.59 0.14 -12.15
C ILE A 12 -35.76 -1.01 -11.16
N LEU A 13 -35.56 -2.26 -11.58
CA LEU A 13 -35.68 -3.42 -10.69
C LEU A 13 -34.65 -3.39 -9.56
N LEU A 14 -33.42 -2.97 -9.87
CA LEU A 14 -32.36 -2.80 -8.87
C LEU A 14 -32.73 -1.71 -7.86
N GLY A 15 -33.27 -0.57 -8.32
CA GLY A 15 -33.72 0.53 -7.48
C GLY A 15 -34.92 0.18 -6.58
N VAL A 16 -35.90 -0.56 -7.11
CA VAL A 16 -37.02 -1.06 -6.31
C VAL A 16 -36.51 -2.07 -5.27
N GLY A 17 -35.62 -2.98 -5.67
CA GLY A 17 -35.02 -3.96 -4.74
C GLY A 17 -34.25 -3.31 -3.60
N THR A 18 -33.45 -2.28 -3.88
CA THR A 18 -32.72 -1.54 -2.84
C THR A 18 -33.64 -0.71 -1.97
N LEU A 19 -34.72 -0.13 -2.51
CA LEU A 19 -35.73 0.59 -1.74
C LEU A 19 -36.40 -0.31 -0.71
N PHE A 20 -36.91 -1.47 -1.14
CA PHE A 20 -37.51 -2.45 -0.23
C PHE A 20 -36.50 -2.98 0.79
N SER A 21 -35.23 -3.09 0.39
CA SER A 21 -34.18 -3.47 1.32
C SER A 21 -33.94 -2.42 2.41
N ASN A 22 -33.92 -1.14 2.03
CA ASN A 22 -33.76 -0.03 2.98
C ASN A 22 -34.99 0.16 3.89
N LEU A 23 -36.18 -0.23 3.42
CA LEU A 23 -37.42 -0.25 4.21
C LEU A 23 -37.47 -1.42 5.21
N GLY A 24 -36.47 -2.30 5.23
CA GLY A 24 -36.35 -3.38 6.21
C GLY A 24 -37.09 -4.67 5.87
N TYR A 25 -37.66 -4.79 4.67
CA TYR A 25 -38.36 -6.01 4.26
C TYR A 25 -37.41 -7.20 4.02
N PHE A 26 -36.19 -6.94 3.55
CA PHE A 26 -35.11 -7.92 3.37
C PHE A 26 -33.75 -7.23 3.26
N SER A 27 -32.63 -7.91 3.50
CA SER A 27 -31.28 -7.33 3.30
C SER A 27 -30.70 -7.82 1.97
N LEU A 28 -30.59 -6.97 0.96
CA LEU A 28 -29.77 -7.23 -0.24
C LEU A 28 -28.42 -6.54 -0.20
N ASN A 29 -28.21 -5.66 0.77
CA ASN A 29 -27.00 -4.84 0.88
C ASN A 29 -25.71 -5.69 1.02
N HIS A 30 -25.83 -6.88 1.61
CA HIS A 30 -24.72 -7.82 1.77
C HIS A 30 -24.22 -8.47 0.46
N ILE A 31 -24.99 -8.38 -0.63
CA ILE A 31 -24.61 -8.94 -1.93
C ILE A 31 -24.44 -7.84 -2.97
N ILE A 32 -25.40 -6.92 -3.08
CA ILE A 32 -25.45 -5.95 -4.18
C ILE A 32 -24.18 -5.09 -4.20
N TRP A 33 -23.82 -4.50 -3.07
CA TRP A 33 -22.68 -3.58 -3.01
C TRP A 33 -21.34 -4.29 -3.19
N PRO A 34 -21.02 -5.39 -2.47
CA PRO A 34 -19.82 -6.15 -2.73
C PRO A 34 -19.71 -6.62 -4.18
N ALA A 35 -20.80 -7.15 -4.75
CA ALA A 35 -20.82 -7.65 -6.12
C ALA A 35 -20.64 -6.52 -7.14
N PHE A 36 -21.24 -5.35 -6.92
CA PHE A 36 -21.09 -4.19 -7.79
C PHE A 36 -19.64 -3.70 -7.86
N PHE A 37 -19.01 -3.51 -6.70
CA PHE A 37 -17.60 -3.12 -6.63
C PHE A 37 -16.66 -4.20 -7.16
N ALA A 38 -16.93 -5.47 -6.85
CA ALA A 38 -16.17 -6.59 -7.38
C ALA A 38 -16.27 -6.68 -8.91
N ALA A 39 -17.48 -6.55 -9.48
CA ALA A 39 -17.69 -6.55 -10.92
C ALA A 39 -16.98 -5.38 -11.60
N GLY A 40 -17.06 -4.17 -11.03
CA GLY A 40 -16.31 -3.01 -11.49
C GLY A 40 -14.79 -3.27 -11.49
N GLY A 41 -14.27 -3.81 -10.39
CA GLY A 41 -12.86 -4.19 -10.27
C GLY A 41 -12.44 -5.24 -11.30
N LEU A 42 -13.25 -6.28 -11.51
CA LEU A 42 -13.01 -7.33 -12.51
C LEU A 42 -13.01 -6.78 -13.94
N ILE A 43 -13.86 -5.79 -14.26
CA ILE A 43 -13.85 -5.12 -15.58
C ILE A 43 -12.49 -4.43 -15.81
N PHE A 44 -11.98 -3.69 -14.83
CA PHE A 44 -10.65 -3.07 -14.95
C PHE A 44 -9.53 -4.11 -15.03
N MET A 45 -9.61 -5.18 -14.23
CA MET A 45 -8.64 -6.28 -14.29
C MET A 45 -8.68 -7.01 -15.65
N TYR A 46 -9.85 -7.10 -16.28
CA TYR A 46 -9.99 -7.59 -17.64
C TYR A 46 -9.27 -6.66 -18.63
N PHE A 47 -9.48 -5.33 -18.56
CA PHE A 47 -8.76 -4.38 -19.41
C PHE A 47 -7.25 -4.45 -19.22
N PHE A 48 -6.78 -4.62 -17.99
CA PHE A 48 -5.38 -4.86 -17.66
C PHE A 48 -4.88 -6.16 -18.30
N ALA A 49 -5.65 -7.25 -18.24
CA ALA A 49 -5.27 -8.54 -18.81
C ALA A 49 -5.16 -8.50 -20.34
N VAL A 50 -6.11 -7.84 -21.02
CA VAL A 50 -6.24 -7.84 -22.48
C VAL A 50 -5.11 -7.10 -23.18
N SER A 51 -4.69 -5.93 -22.68
CA SER A 51 -3.65 -5.13 -23.33
C SER A 51 -2.60 -4.63 -22.36
N ARG A 52 -1.33 -4.80 -22.74
CA ARG A 52 -0.19 -4.23 -22.00
C ARG A 52 -0.22 -2.69 -21.96
N SER A 53 -0.90 -2.04 -22.92
CA SER A 53 -1.09 -0.58 -22.91
C SER A 53 -1.94 -0.09 -21.73
N ASN A 54 -2.81 -0.96 -21.21
CA ASN A 54 -3.78 -0.65 -20.16
C ASN A 54 -3.23 -0.95 -18.77
N TRP A 55 -1.93 -0.70 -18.55
CA TRP A 55 -1.26 -0.93 -17.26
C TRP A 55 -1.97 -0.19 -16.12
N TRP A 56 -2.51 0.99 -16.40
CA TRP A 56 -3.18 1.86 -15.43
C TRP A 56 -4.42 1.19 -14.81
N ALA A 57 -5.06 0.26 -15.52
CA ALA A 57 -6.29 -0.39 -15.07
C ALA A 57 -6.08 -1.32 -13.86
N ALA A 58 -4.84 -1.74 -13.56
CA ALA A 58 -4.55 -2.49 -12.35
C ALA A 58 -4.86 -1.71 -11.07
N ILE A 59 -4.64 -0.39 -11.06
CA ILE A 59 -4.88 0.45 -9.87
C ILE A 59 -6.37 0.51 -9.51
N PRO A 60 -7.29 1.01 -10.36
CA PRO A 60 -8.71 1.02 -10.05
C PRO A 60 -9.27 -0.40 -9.91
N GLY A 61 -8.74 -1.38 -10.66
CA GLY A 61 -9.12 -2.78 -10.53
C GLY A 61 -8.90 -3.32 -9.12
N CYS A 62 -7.67 -3.22 -8.60
CA CYS A 62 -7.35 -3.68 -7.25
C CYS A 62 -8.07 -2.88 -6.16
N VAL A 63 -8.22 -1.56 -6.33
CA VAL A 63 -8.95 -0.72 -5.36
C VAL A 63 -10.43 -1.12 -5.26
N LEU A 64 -11.12 -1.27 -6.40
CA LEU A 64 -12.53 -1.65 -6.41
C LEU A 64 -12.74 -3.07 -5.87
N LEU A 65 -11.82 -4.01 -6.17
CA LEU A 65 -11.84 -5.34 -5.58
C LEU A 65 -11.67 -5.29 -4.06
N SER A 66 -10.74 -4.49 -3.55
CA SER A 66 -10.55 -4.31 -2.10
C SER A 66 -11.76 -3.66 -1.42
N ILE A 67 -12.39 -2.66 -2.06
CA ILE A 67 -13.63 -2.06 -1.54
C ILE A 67 -14.74 -3.12 -1.49
N GLY A 68 -14.92 -3.89 -2.57
CA GLY A 68 -15.89 -4.99 -2.59
C GLY A 68 -15.63 -6.02 -1.49
N ALA A 69 -14.36 -6.36 -1.24
CA ALA A 69 -13.95 -7.26 -0.18
C ALA A 69 -14.28 -6.72 1.22
N ILE A 70 -14.09 -5.42 1.47
CA ILE A 70 -14.38 -4.79 2.77
C ILE A 70 -15.87 -4.69 3.01
N ILE A 71 -16.66 -4.35 1.99
CA ILE A 71 -18.11 -4.33 2.13
C ILE A 71 -18.64 -5.75 2.40
N ALA A 72 -17.99 -6.79 1.86
CA ALA A 72 -18.34 -8.19 2.15
C ALA A 72 -17.85 -8.68 3.52
N LEU A 73 -16.81 -8.06 4.08
CA LEU A 73 -16.10 -8.54 5.27
C LEU A 73 -17.01 -8.71 6.51
N PRO A 74 -17.93 -7.77 6.85
CA PRO A 74 -18.85 -7.96 7.98
C PRO A 74 -19.70 -9.23 7.87
N TYR A 75 -20.02 -9.66 6.64
CA TYR A 75 -20.91 -10.78 6.38
C TYR A 75 -20.19 -12.13 6.32
N VAL A 76 -18.88 -12.12 6.02
CA VAL A 76 -18.06 -13.33 5.90
C VAL A 76 -17.22 -13.57 7.16
N ALA A 77 -16.71 -12.50 7.76
CA ALA A 77 -15.84 -12.55 8.93
C ALA A 77 -16.02 -11.30 9.81
N ALA A 78 -17.22 -11.17 10.39
CA ALA A 78 -17.62 -10.04 11.25
C ALA A 78 -16.56 -9.65 12.30
N ASN A 79 -15.91 -10.64 12.93
CA ASN A 79 -14.92 -10.42 13.99
C ASN A 79 -13.60 -9.80 13.50
N LEU A 80 -13.38 -9.71 12.19
CA LEU A 80 -12.13 -9.22 11.60
C LEU A 80 -12.28 -7.86 10.91
N GLU A 81 -13.48 -7.30 10.86
CA GLU A 81 -13.75 -6.03 10.17
C GLU A 81 -12.88 -4.89 10.71
N ASP A 82 -12.91 -4.68 12.03
CA ASP A 82 -12.17 -3.62 12.70
C ASP A 82 -10.65 -3.72 12.50
N VAL A 83 -10.15 -4.91 12.17
CA VAL A 83 -8.72 -5.19 12.03
C VAL A 83 -8.27 -5.11 10.58
N LEU A 84 -9.06 -5.66 9.66
CA LEU A 84 -8.65 -5.90 8.28
C LEU A 84 -9.20 -4.87 7.29
N ALA A 85 -10.21 -4.08 7.64
CA ALA A 85 -10.79 -3.10 6.73
C ALA A 85 -9.74 -2.14 6.14
N GLY A 86 -8.95 -1.49 7.01
CA GLY A 86 -7.85 -0.61 6.58
C GLY A 86 -6.76 -1.32 5.76
N PRO A 87 -6.14 -2.39 6.29
CA PRO A 87 -5.11 -3.15 5.60
C PRO A 87 -5.53 -3.69 4.22
N ILE A 88 -6.78 -4.13 4.04
CA ILE A 88 -7.27 -4.67 2.76
C ILE A 88 -7.26 -3.60 1.66
N VAL A 89 -7.70 -2.36 1.94
CA VAL A 89 -7.62 -1.27 0.94
C VAL A 89 -6.16 -0.99 0.61
N LEU A 90 -5.33 -0.80 1.64
CA LEU A 90 -3.93 -0.39 1.48
C LEU A 90 -3.12 -1.45 0.73
N ALA A 91 -3.32 -2.72 1.06
CA ALA A 91 -2.71 -3.85 0.35
C ALA A 91 -3.22 -3.96 -1.09
N GLY A 92 -4.51 -3.67 -1.35
CA GLY A 92 -5.07 -3.59 -2.70
C GLY A 92 -4.44 -2.49 -3.54
N ILE A 93 -4.30 -1.29 -2.99
CA ILE A 93 -3.60 -0.18 -3.65
C ILE A 93 -2.16 -0.58 -3.94
N SER A 94 -1.46 -1.14 -2.95
CA SER A 94 -0.09 -1.63 -3.10
C SER A 94 0.03 -2.64 -4.24
N LEU A 95 -0.86 -3.63 -4.28
CA LEU A 95 -0.92 -4.65 -5.32
C LEU A 95 -1.15 -4.02 -6.71
N GLY A 96 -2.04 -3.04 -6.82
CA GLY A 96 -2.30 -2.32 -8.06
C GLY A 96 -1.03 -1.68 -8.63
N PHE A 97 -0.24 -1.00 -7.80
CA PHE A 97 1.03 -0.42 -8.24
C PHE A 97 2.12 -1.46 -8.51
N TRP A 98 2.19 -2.55 -7.75
CA TRP A 98 3.09 -3.65 -8.06
C TRP A 98 2.78 -4.26 -9.44
N LEU A 99 1.51 -4.49 -9.74
CA LEU A 99 1.08 -5.00 -11.05
C LEU A 99 1.43 -4.04 -12.20
N VAL A 100 1.38 -2.73 -11.97
CA VAL A 100 1.81 -1.71 -12.95
C VAL A 100 3.30 -1.88 -13.25
N TYR A 101 4.16 -1.95 -12.23
CA TYR A 101 5.60 -2.11 -12.39
C TYR A 101 5.96 -3.44 -13.07
N LEU A 102 5.38 -4.55 -12.61
CA LEU A 102 5.63 -5.88 -13.17
C LEU A 102 5.18 -5.99 -14.63
N ARG A 103 4.13 -5.26 -15.03
CA ARG A 103 3.64 -5.24 -16.41
C ARG A 103 4.52 -4.38 -17.32
N VAL A 104 4.90 -3.20 -16.85
CA VAL A 104 5.65 -2.21 -17.62
C VAL A 104 6.79 -1.67 -16.74
N PRO A 105 7.97 -2.33 -16.73
CA PRO A 105 9.08 -1.95 -15.85
C PRO A 105 9.62 -0.54 -16.06
N SER A 106 9.35 0.08 -17.21
CA SER A 106 9.65 1.50 -17.45
C SER A 106 8.85 2.44 -16.54
N ASN A 107 7.74 1.98 -15.96
CA ASN A 107 6.98 2.66 -14.92
C ASN A 107 7.59 2.40 -13.52
N TRP A 108 8.90 2.58 -13.38
CA TRP A 108 9.65 2.39 -12.12
C TRP A 108 9.08 3.21 -10.96
N TRP A 109 8.45 4.35 -11.26
CA TRP A 109 7.80 5.22 -10.29
C TRP A 109 6.75 4.49 -9.45
N ALA A 110 6.14 3.41 -9.96
CA ALA A 110 5.10 2.65 -9.28
C ALA A 110 5.62 1.86 -8.06
N ILE A 111 6.92 1.56 -7.98
CA ILE A 111 7.51 0.87 -6.83
C ILE A 111 7.33 1.71 -5.55
N ILE A 112 7.46 3.04 -5.65
CA ILE A 112 7.35 3.95 -4.50
C ILE A 112 5.96 3.85 -3.83
N PRO A 113 4.84 4.16 -4.51
CA PRO A 113 3.53 4.03 -3.91
C PRO A 113 3.19 2.57 -3.55
N ALA A 114 3.69 1.57 -4.29
CA ALA A 114 3.50 0.17 -3.95
C ALA A 114 4.09 -0.18 -2.58
N GLY A 115 5.37 0.17 -2.37
CA GLY A 115 6.09 -0.11 -1.12
C GLY A 115 5.60 0.74 0.05
N VAL A 116 5.26 2.02 -0.18
CA VAL A 116 4.66 2.89 0.84
C VAL A 116 3.34 2.31 1.33
N MET A 117 2.42 1.96 0.42
CA MET A 117 1.12 1.41 0.79
C MET A 117 1.25 0.05 1.48
N LEU A 118 2.21 -0.79 1.07
CA LEU A 118 2.51 -2.06 1.75
C LEU A 118 3.00 -1.82 3.18
N THR A 119 3.88 -0.83 3.37
CA THR A 119 4.40 -0.45 4.68
C THR A 119 3.28 0.04 5.58
N VAL A 120 2.41 0.94 5.07
CA VAL A 120 1.26 1.45 5.82
C VAL A 120 0.27 0.32 6.15
N ALA A 121 -0.01 -0.60 5.22
CA ALA A 121 -0.83 -1.78 5.48
C ALA A 121 -0.23 -2.70 6.56
N SER A 122 1.10 -2.80 6.60
CA SER A 122 1.78 -3.66 7.58
C SER A 122 1.72 -3.05 8.98
N ILE A 123 1.98 -1.74 9.12
CA ILE A 123 1.95 -1.08 10.43
C ILE A 123 0.54 -0.99 11.02
N THR A 124 -0.51 -0.98 10.20
CA THR A 124 -1.90 -1.01 10.70
C THR A 124 -2.28 -2.38 11.26
N LEU A 125 -1.59 -3.45 10.84
CA LEU A 125 -1.74 -4.79 11.43
C LEU A 125 -0.90 -4.97 12.70
N ILE A 126 0.23 -4.27 12.80
CA ILE A 126 1.09 -4.29 13.98
C ILE A 126 0.44 -3.42 15.06
N ARG A 127 -0.36 -4.05 15.93
CA ARG A 127 -0.96 -3.41 17.12
C ARG A 127 0.11 -3.14 18.19
N SER A 128 0.97 -2.17 17.93
CA SER A 128 2.01 -1.71 18.86
C SER A 128 1.55 -0.47 19.60
N ASP A 129 1.51 -0.55 20.93
CA ASP A 129 1.26 0.61 21.80
C ASP A 129 2.46 1.58 21.84
N ASN A 130 3.62 1.12 21.36
CA ASN A 130 4.83 1.93 21.27
C ASN A 130 4.90 2.63 19.90
N GLY A 131 4.47 3.91 19.88
CA GLY A 131 4.48 4.73 18.66
C GLY A 131 5.86 4.90 18.03
N LEU A 132 6.93 4.87 18.82
CA LEU A 132 8.31 4.93 18.33
C LEU A 132 8.72 3.65 17.58
N ALA A 133 8.31 2.49 18.07
CA ALA A 133 8.53 1.22 17.37
C ALA A 133 7.78 1.19 16.02
N THR A 134 6.52 1.65 16.01
CA THR A 134 5.71 1.76 14.80
C THR A 134 6.33 2.73 13.78
N ALA A 135 6.80 3.89 14.24
CA ALA A 135 7.55 4.82 13.40
C ALA A 135 8.83 4.17 12.85
N GLY A 136 9.55 3.39 13.66
CA GLY A 136 10.72 2.64 13.22
C GLY A 136 10.43 1.69 12.06
N VAL A 137 9.39 0.86 12.19
CA VAL A 137 8.94 -0.05 11.11
C VAL A 137 8.53 0.73 9.86
N PHE A 138 7.80 1.84 10.03
CA PHE A 138 7.41 2.70 8.92
C PHE A 138 8.62 3.24 8.15
N PHE A 139 9.59 3.83 8.84
CA PHE A 139 10.80 4.37 8.22
C PHE A 139 11.67 3.29 7.57
N ILE A 140 11.78 2.10 8.17
CA ILE A 140 12.47 0.97 7.54
C ILE A 140 11.75 0.56 6.26
N GLY A 141 10.43 0.41 6.27
CA GLY A 141 9.66 0.03 5.08
C GLY A 141 9.79 1.02 3.93
N LEU A 142 9.78 2.32 4.24
CA LEU A 142 10.07 3.37 3.24
C LEU A 142 11.52 3.27 2.73
N GLY A 143 12.50 3.11 3.63
CA GLY A 143 13.90 2.96 3.25
C GLY A 143 14.16 1.76 2.33
N LEU A 144 13.53 0.62 2.63
CA LEU A 144 13.53 -0.56 1.77
C LEU A 144 12.88 -0.28 0.40
N THR A 145 11.79 0.49 0.37
CA THR A 145 11.13 0.88 -0.87
C THR A 145 12.07 1.69 -1.78
N PHE A 146 12.78 2.68 -1.23
CA PHE A 146 13.76 3.45 -2.00
C PHE A 146 15.00 2.61 -2.37
N ALA A 147 15.44 1.69 -1.52
CA ALA A 147 16.51 0.76 -1.85
C ALA A 147 16.11 -0.14 -3.03
N LEU A 148 14.87 -0.64 -3.06
CA LEU A 148 14.33 -1.40 -4.20
C LEU A 148 14.34 -0.57 -5.48
N VAL A 149 13.93 0.70 -5.43
CA VAL A 149 14.02 1.62 -6.58
C VAL A 149 15.47 1.79 -7.06
N ALA A 150 16.42 1.86 -6.13
CA ALA A 150 17.84 2.02 -6.47
C ALA A 150 18.46 0.75 -7.10
N LEU A 151 17.98 -0.43 -6.70
CA LEU A 151 18.48 -1.73 -7.15
C LEU A 151 17.85 -2.18 -8.48
N LEU A 152 16.57 -1.84 -8.70
CA LEU A 152 15.82 -2.36 -9.84
C LEU A 152 16.15 -1.61 -11.14
N PRO A 153 16.55 -2.33 -12.20
CA PRO A 153 16.85 -1.74 -13.50
C PRO A 153 15.55 -1.35 -14.21
N GLY A 154 15.17 -0.07 -14.11
CA GLY A 154 13.97 0.46 -14.77
C GLY A 154 14.11 1.89 -15.32
N ALA A 155 15.22 2.55 -15.00
CA ALA A 155 15.54 3.89 -15.47
C ALA A 155 16.75 3.87 -16.38
N ALA A 156 16.69 4.62 -17.48
CA ALA A 156 17.72 4.67 -18.52
C ALA A 156 19.13 5.08 -18.02
N LEU A 157 19.30 5.47 -16.76
CA LEU A 157 20.58 5.64 -16.09
C LEU A 157 20.49 5.08 -14.66
N ARG A 158 21.58 4.46 -14.18
CA ARG A 158 21.80 4.10 -12.77
C ARG A 158 21.35 5.25 -11.86
N MET A 159 20.17 5.13 -11.27
CA MET A 159 19.62 6.16 -10.39
C MET A 159 20.40 6.13 -9.08
N ALA A 160 21.35 7.05 -8.91
CA ALA A 160 22.08 7.21 -7.65
C ALA A 160 21.23 7.89 -6.58
N TRP A 161 20.24 8.69 -6.99
CA TRP A 161 19.42 9.51 -6.09
C TRP A 161 18.64 8.72 -5.02
N PRO A 162 18.05 7.53 -5.25
CA PRO A 162 17.23 6.85 -4.25
C PRO A 162 18.06 6.26 -3.10
N TRP A 163 19.38 6.12 -3.26
CA TRP A 163 20.27 5.67 -2.19
C TRP A 163 20.33 6.67 -1.01
N ILE A 164 20.22 7.97 -1.29
CA ILE A 164 20.22 9.01 -0.26
C ILE A 164 19.00 8.87 0.67
N PRO A 165 17.75 8.92 0.18
CA PRO A 165 16.59 8.72 1.03
C PRO A 165 16.56 7.30 1.63
N ALA A 166 16.96 6.26 0.90
CA ALA A 166 17.04 4.90 1.46
C ALA A 166 17.95 4.84 2.69
N GLY A 167 19.16 5.38 2.60
CA GLY A 167 20.12 5.40 3.72
C GLY A 167 19.60 6.20 4.92
N ILE A 168 19.06 7.40 4.68
CA ILE A 168 18.52 8.25 5.75
C ILE A 168 17.33 7.58 6.44
N LEU A 169 16.39 7.02 5.68
CA LEU A 169 15.19 6.40 6.22
C LEU A 169 15.51 5.11 6.99
N LEU A 170 16.41 4.27 6.47
CA LEU A 170 16.87 3.06 7.18
C LEU A 170 17.59 3.43 8.48
N LEU A 171 18.45 4.45 8.46
CA LEU A 171 19.11 4.94 9.66
C LEU A 171 18.11 5.45 10.71
N MET A 172 17.16 6.29 10.29
CA MET A 172 16.10 6.79 11.18
C MET A 172 15.25 5.66 11.76
N GLY A 173 14.84 4.71 10.92
CA GLY A 173 14.07 3.56 11.35
C GLY A 173 14.80 2.70 12.38
N PHE A 174 16.09 2.44 12.15
CA PHE A 174 16.96 1.75 13.11
C PHE A 174 17.09 2.51 14.43
N LEU A 175 17.26 3.84 14.39
CA LEU A 175 17.35 4.68 15.59
C LEU A 175 16.04 4.71 16.38
N PHE A 176 14.88 4.71 15.73
CA PHE A 176 13.58 4.65 16.40
C PHE A 176 13.34 3.31 17.07
N ILE A 177 13.66 2.19 16.43
CA ILE A 177 13.57 0.85 17.06
C ILE A 177 14.56 0.72 18.22
N SER A 178 15.79 1.20 18.04
CA SER A 178 16.80 1.20 19.10
C SER A 178 16.33 2.05 20.29
N SER A 179 15.69 3.19 20.03
CA SER A 179 15.14 4.06 21.08
C SER A 179 13.98 3.40 21.81
N ALA A 180 13.10 2.73 21.09
CA ALA A 180 11.96 2.01 21.65
C ALA A 180 12.37 0.87 22.61
N SER A 181 13.58 0.33 22.47
CA SER A 181 14.11 -0.79 23.26
C SER A 181 15.14 -0.37 24.33
N ASN A 182 15.26 0.92 24.64
CA ASN A 182 16.35 1.51 25.46
C ASN A 182 17.78 1.31 24.91
N LEU A 183 17.95 0.69 23.73
CA LEU A 183 19.25 0.56 23.07
C LEU A 183 19.81 1.90 22.59
N ALA A 184 18.97 2.88 22.22
CA ALA A 184 19.47 4.17 21.73
C ALA A 184 20.22 4.97 22.79
N ALA A 185 19.95 4.72 24.08
CA ALA A 185 20.74 5.28 25.18
C ALA A 185 22.23 4.91 25.06
N TYR A 186 22.55 3.81 24.37
CA TYR A 186 23.91 3.34 24.12
C TYR A 186 24.37 3.57 22.68
N VAL A 187 23.50 3.32 21.70
CA VAL A 187 23.84 3.43 20.26
C VAL A 187 24.18 4.86 19.85
N LEU A 188 23.41 5.86 20.30
CA LEU A 188 23.64 7.25 19.91
C LEU A 188 24.96 7.81 20.48
N PRO A 189 25.28 7.67 21.78
CA PRO A 189 26.58 8.09 22.31
C PRO A 189 27.76 7.38 21.63
N VAL A 190 27.67 6.06 21.41
CA VAL A 190 28.71 5.30 20.72
C VAL A 190 28.91 5.82 19.28
N GLY A 191 27.83 6.09 18.56
CA GLY A 191 27.88 6.69 17.23
C GLY A 191 28.54 8.08 17.23
N MET A 192 28.22 8.94 18.20
CA MET A 192 28.85 10.26 18.36
C MET A 192 30.35 10.15 18.67
N ILE A 193 30.75 9.18 19.52
CA ILE A 193 32.15 8.92 19.85
C ILE A 193 32.93 8.47 18.61
N LEU A 194 32.40 7.49 17.88
CA LEU A 194 33.04 6.98 16.65
C LEU A 194 33.11 8.06 15.56
N GLY A 195 32.03 8.83 15.37
CA GLY A 195 32.02 9.97 14.45
C GLY A 195 33.07 11.02 14.80
N GLY A 196 33.19 11.38 16.08
CA GLY A 196 34.22 12.28 16.58
C GLY A 196 35.63 11.75 16.32
N LEU A 197 35.88 10.47 16.62
CA LEU A 197 37.16 9.81 16.35
C LEU A 197 37.54 9.84 14.86
N VAL A 198 36.60 9.53 13.96
CA VAL A 198 36.84 9.57 12.51
C VAL A 198 37.18 10.98 12.04
N LEU A 199 36.45 11.99 12.51
CA LEU A 199 36.74 13.39 12.18
C LEU A 199 38.12 13.81 12.70
N MET A 200 38.50 13.39 13.91
CA MET A 200 39.79 13.69 14.51
C MET A 200 40.95 13.05 13.73
N VAL A 201 40.83 11.77 13.34
CA VAL A 201 41.84 11.09 12.52
C VAL A 201 41.97 11.75 11.15
N ARG A 202 40.86 12.14 10.52
CA ARG A 202 40.87 12.86 9.23
C ARG A 202 41.47 14.27 9.34
N ALA A 203 41.28 14.95 10.47
CA ALA A 203 41.89 16.26 10.72
C ALA A 203 43.40 16.16 10.90
N LEU A 204 43.89 15.10 11.55
CA LEU A 204 45.32 14.86 11.76
C LEU A 204 46.05 14.42 10.48
N GLY A 205 45.36 13.71 9.56
CA GLY A 205 45.91 13.28 8.28
C GLY A 205 45.91 14.33 7.17
N ARG A 206 45.51 15.58 7.43
CA ARG A 206 45.54 16.72 6.49
C ARG A 206 46.72 17.68 6.72
N ARG A 207 47.76 17.24 7.44
CA ARG A 207 49.07 17.91 7.47
C ARG A 207 49.98 17.34 6.39
#